data_AF-A0A9W8TAY6-F1
#
_entry.id   AF-A0A9W8TAY6-F1
#
_cell.length_a   1.000
_cell.length_b   1.000
_cell.length_c   1.000
_cell.angle_alpha   90.00
_cell.angle_beta   90.00
_cell.angle_gamma   90.00
#
_symmetry.space_group_name_H-M   'P 1'
#
loop_
_entity.id
_entity.type
_entity.pdbx_description
1 polymer ?
#
loop_
_entity_poly.entity_id
_entity_poly.type
_entity_poly.pdbx_seq_one_letter_code
_entity_poly.pdbx_strand_id
1 'polypeptide(L)'
;MLSEIATMKHIAKNTNIPVPKCQLLDTSVERIGRLTLDPSGNVDIGPLPAAFGFGGPFILATDYFLSWANQDPKFKHQNMLNMELQHATRSFPKRLRSTIHKLDKYADPGRYPIIHPDFQVQNILFNDEFEVVGVIDWESAYSAPLMQR
;
A
#
# COMPACT_ATOMS: atom_id res chain seq x y z
N MET A 1 20.31 -6.17 -2.95
CA MET A 1 19.64 -4.94 -2.48
C MET A 1 20.51 -3.68 -2.54
N LEU A 2 21.84 -3.72 -2.30
CA LEU A 2 22.71 -2.61 -2.75
C LEU A 2 22.91 -2.60 -4.28
N SER A 3 22.64 -3.74 -4.93
CA SER A 3 22.82 -3.96 -6.36
C SER A 3 21.84 -3.17 -7.22
N GLU A 4 20.53 -3.14 -6.95
CA GLU A 4 19.59 -2.48 -7.88
C GLU A 4 19.72 -0.95 -7.85
N ILE A 5 19.90 -0.33 -6.67
CA ILE A 5 20.12 1.12 -6.55
C ILE A 5 21.47 1.52 -7.17
N ALA A 6 22.50 0.70 -7.00
CA ALA A 6 23.79 0.93 -7.65
C ALA A 6 23.68 0.78 -9.18
N THR A 7 22.91 -0.20 -9.66
CA THR A 7 22.64 -0.43 -11.09
C THR A 7 21.86 0.73 -11.70
N MET A 8 20.80 1.22 -11.06
CA MET A 8 20.05 2.37 -11.57
C MET A 8 20.89 3.66 -11.57
N LYS A 9 21.73 3.88 -10.54
CA LYS A 9 22.69 5.00 -10.51
C LYS A 9 23.76 4.85 -11.59
N HIS A 10 24.21 3.63 -11.87
CA HIS A 10 25.17 3.34 -12.94
C HIS A 10 24.54 3.57 -14.32
N ILE A 11 23.29 3.15 -14.53
CA ILE A 11 22.55 3.36 -15.77
C ILE A 11 22.30 4.86 -15.99
N ALA A 12 21.81 5.59 -14.98
CA ALA A 12 21.59 7.04 -15.09
C ALA A 12 22.89 7.84 -15.29
N LYS A 13 24.04 7.34 -14.83
CA LYS A 13 25.35 8.00 -14.98
C LYS A 13 26.02 7.68 -16.33
N ASN A 14 25.77 6.49 -16.88
CA ASN A 14 26.46 6.00 -18.09
C ASN A 14 25.55 5.90 -19.31
N THR A 15 24.28 6.30 -19.20
CA THR A 15 23.31 6.28 -20.29
C THR A 15 22.40 7.51 -20.20
N ASN A 16 21.79 7.89 -21.32
CA ASN A 16 20.75 8.94 -21.35
C ASN A 16 19.34 8.37 -21.09
N ILE A 17 19.22 7.16 -20.53
CA ILE A 17 17.93 6.51 -20.29
C ILE A 17 17.21 7.23 -19.13
N PRO A 18 16.05 7.86 -19.37
CA PRO A 18 15.23 8.48 -18.32
C PRO A 18 14.84 7.45 -17.25
N VAL A 19 15.07 7.77 -15.98
CA VAL A 19 14.49 7.02 -14.87
C VAL A 19 13.08 7.55 -14.64
N PRO A 20 12.03 6.77 -14.91
CA PRO A 20 10.67 7.26 -14.80
C PRO A 20 10.29 7.54 -13.34
N LYS A 21 9.60 8.66 -13.14
CA LYS A 21 8.87 8.96 -11.90
C LYS A 21 7.38 8.85 -12.22
N CYS A 22 6.81 7.66 -12.07
CA CYS A 22 5.36 7.50 -12.17
C CYS A 22 4.73 7.87 -10.82
N GLN A 23 3.87 8.89 -10.81
CA GLN A 23 2.99 9.22 -9.70
C GLN A 23 1.55 8.85 -10.08
N LEU A 24 1.06 7.71 -9.60
CA LEU A 24 -0.36 7.34 -9.61
C LEU A 24 -1.11 8.09 -8.48
N LEU A 25 -1.01 9.42 -8.44
CA LEU A 25 -1.47 10.19 -7.27
C LEU A 25 -2.98 10.50 -7.26
N ASP A 26 -3.65 10.45 -8.43
CA ASP A 26 -5.00 11.01 -8.55
C ASP A 26 -6.13 9.98 -8.64
N THR A 27 -5.82 8.67 -8.67
CA THR A 27 -6.85 7.62 -8.64
C THR A 27 -7.10 7.17 -7.21
N SER A 28 -8.31 7.41 -6.72
CA SER A 28 -8.74 7.00 -5.39
C SER A 28 -10.12 6.36 -5.44
N VAL A 29 -10.39 5.48 -4.46
CA VAL A 29 -11.63 4.74 -4.35
C VAL A 29 -12.26 4.96 -2.97
N GLU A 30 -13.56 4.73 -2.88
CA GLU A 30 -14.34 5.02 -1.67
C GLU A 30 -14.19 3.96 -0.57
N ARG A 31 -13.66 2.79 -0.92
CA ARG A 31 -13.50 1.66 -0.01
C ARG A 31 -12.06 1.17 0.04
N ILE A 32 -11.64 0.67 1.18
CA ILE A 32 -10.36 0.00 1.45
C ILE A 32 -10.54 -1.50 1.19
N GLY A 33 -9.87 -2.04 0.17
CA GLY A 33 -10.04 -3.44 -0.21
C GLY A 33 -9.26 -3.79 -1.47
N ARG A 34 -9.39 -5.04 -1.94
CA ARG A 34 -8.73 -5.49 -3.17
C ARG A 34 -9.50 -5.01 -4.39
N LEU A 35 -8.78 -4.59 -5.43
CA LEU A 35 -9.36 -4.35 -6.75
C LEU A 35 -9.89 -5.67 -7.31
N THR A 36 -11.14 -5.67 -7.77
CA THR A 36 -11.79 -6.85 -8.35
C THR A 36 -12.36 -6.48 -9.71
N LEU A 37 -12.30 -7.40 -10.66
CA LEU A 37 -13.01 -7.32 -11.92
C LEU A 37 -14.15 -8.33 -11.89
N ASP A 38 -15.36 -7.88 -12.21
CA ASP A 38 -16.46 -8.79 -12.47
C ASP A 38 -16.34 -9.44 -13.87
N PRO A 39 -17.09 -10.51 -14.17
CA PRO A 39 -17.07 -11.14 -15.49
C PRO A 39 -17.51 -10.24 -16.65
N SER A 40 -18.16 -9.10 -16.36
CA SER A 40 -18.59 -8.11 -17.34
C SER A 40 -17.51 -7.04 -17.59
N GLY A 41 -16.39 -7.09 -16.86
CA GLY A 41 -15.30 -6.12 -16.93
C GLY A 41 -15.46 -4.90 -16.03
N ASN A 42 -16.46 -4.86 -15.15
CA ASN A 42 -16.60 -3.75 -14.21
C ASN A 42 -15.62 -3.90 -13.05
N VAL A 43 -15.03 -2.77 -12.65
CA VAL A 43 -14.11 -2.68 -11.52
C VAL A 43 -14.91 -2.47 -10.24
N ASP A 44 -14.62 -3.25 -9.20
CA ASP A 44 -15.14 -3.05 -7.86
C ASP A 44 -14.09 -3.28 -6.77
N ILE A 45 -14.42 -2.95 -5.52
CA ILE A 45 -13.54 -3.16 -4.35
C ILE A 45 -14.09 -4.30 -3.47
N GLY A 46 -13.37 -5.41 -3.46
CA GLY A 46 -13.65 -6.60 -2.66
C GLY A 46 -12.85 -6.67 -1.35
N PRO A 47 -12.94 -7.80 -0.62
CA PRO A 47 -12.16 -8.02 0.60
C PRO A 47 -10.65 -7.88 0.37
N LEU A 48 -9.92 -7.46 1.41
CA LEU A 48 -8.46 -7.39 1.37
C LEU A 48 -7.84 -8.75 1.01
N PRO A 49 -6.65 -8.76 0.39
CA PRO A 49 -5.92 -10.00 0.11
C PRO A 49 -5.72 -10.83 1.40
N ALA A 50 -5.82 -12.16 1.30
CA ALA A 50 -5.72 -13.07 2.45
C ALA A 50 -4.43 -12.89 3.27
N ALA A 51 -3.35 -12.43 2.64
CA ALA A 51 -2.07 -12.13 3.28
C ALA A 51 -2.17 -11.07 4.40
N PHE A 52 -3.22 -10.23 4.42
CA PHE A 52 -3.46 -9.26 5.48
C PHE A 52 -3.92 -9.90 6.78
N GLY A 53 -4.61 -11.05 6.74
CA GLY A 53 -5.12 -11.76 7.91
C GLY A 53 -6.46 -11.25 8.46
N PHE A 54 -7.04 -10.21 7.87
CA PHE A 54 -8.36 -9.67 8.17
C PHE A 54 -9.13 -9.31 6.92
N GLY A 55 -10.46 -9.39 7.05
CA GLY A 55 -11.38 -9.10 5.96
C GLY A 55 -11.49 -7.61 5.62
N GLY A 56 -12.26 -7.33 4.59
CA GLY A 56 -12.76 -6.04 4.13
C GLY A 56 -13.93 -6.32 3.18
N PRO A 57 -14.33 -5.40 2.29
CA PRO A 57 -13.83 -4.04 2.17
C PRO A 57 -14.30 -3.14 3.31
N PHE A 58 -13.57 -2.07 3.60
CA PHE A 58 -13.95 -1.08 4.60
C PHE A 58 -14.33 0.25 3.96
N ILE A 59 -15.33 0.92 4.50
CA ILE A 59 -15.65 2.30 4.12
C ILE A 59 -14.76 3.27 4.91
N LEU A 60 -14.48 2.96 6.17
CA LEU A 60 -13.72 3.83 7.07
C LEU A 60 -12.33 3.27 7.34
N ALA A 61 -11.35 4.16 7.36
CA ALA A 61 -9.98 3.85 7.80
C ALA A 61 -9.96 3.37 9.26
N THR A 62 -10.86 3.86 10.11
CA THR A 62 -10.93 3.46 11.52
C THR A 62 -11.36 2.00 11.67
N ASP A 63 -12.31 1.51 10.88
CA ASP A 63 -12.70 0.09 10.83
C ASP A 63 -11.54 -0.80 10.34
N TYR A 64 -10.80 -0.35 9.34
CA TYR A 64 -9.60 -1.04 8.85
C TYR A 64 -8.55 -1.21 9.96
N PHE A 65 -8.18 -0.11 10.64
CA PHE A 65 -7.16 -0.13 11.69
C PHE A 65 -7.62 -0.87 12.95
N LEU A 66 -8.91 -0.80 13.30
CA LEU A 66 -9.51 -1.60 14.36
C LEU A 66 -9.41 -3.09 14.06
N SER A 67 -9.79 -3.50 12.84
CA SER A 67 -9.72 -4.88 12.39
C SER A 67 -8.28 -5.41 12.37
N TRP A 68 -7.33 -4.58 11.94
CA TRP A 68 -5.89 -4.88 12.04
C TRP A 68 -5.45 -5.06 13.49
N ALA A 69 -5.80 -4.11 14.37
CA ALA A 69 -5.35 -4.15 15.76
C ALA A 69 -5.98 -5.30 16.57
N ASN A 70 -7.19 -5.74 16.22
CA ASN A 70 -7.89 -6.85 16.89
C ASN A 70 -7.25 -8.22 16.63
N GLN A 71 -6.44 -8.37 15.58
CA GLN A 71 -5.70 -9.62 15.33
C GLN A 71 -4.47 -9.82 16.22
N ASP A 72 -4.13 -8.84 17.07
CA ASP A 72 -2.89 -8.83 17.85
C ASP A 72 -1.64 -9.10 16.98
N PRO A 73 -1.40 -8.26 15.96
CA PRO A 73 -0.40 -8.51 14.95
C PRO A 73 1.01 -8.52 15.53
N LYS A 74 1.80 -9.51 15.13
CA LYS A 74 3.23 -9.59 15.45
C LYS A 74 4.02 -8.93 14.34
N PHE A 75 4.78 -7.90 14.69
CA PHE A 75 5.66 -7.25 13.75
C PHE A 75 6.83 -8.18 13.39
N LYS A 76 7.16 -8.26 12.10
CA LYS A 76 8.31 -9.03 11.62
C LYS A 76 9.59 -8.48 12.26
N HIS A 77 10.55 -9.38 12.50
CA HIS A 77 11.88 -9.04 13.03
C HIS A 77 11.88 -8.33 14.39
N GLN A 78 10.81 -8.42 15.18
CA GLN A 78 10.74 -7.77 16.49
C GLN A 78 11.91 -8.12 17.42
N ASN A 79 12.43 -9.35 17.31
CA ASN A 79 13.58 -9.81 18.11
C ASN A 79 14.90 -9.10 17.74
N MET A 80 14.96 -8.40 16.62
CA MET A 80 16.11 -7.60 16.18
C MET A 80 16.07 -6.16 16.72
N LEU A 81 14.98 -5.76 17.36
CA LEU A 81 14.80 -4.43 17.94
C LEU A 81 15.41 -4.36 19.34
N ASN A 82 15.78 -3.16 19.80
CA ASN A 82 16.14 -2.93 21.20
C ASN A 82 14.92 -3.10 22.13
N MET A 83 15.14 -3.24 23.44
CA MET A 83 14.06 -3.53 24.40
C MET A 83 12.93 -2.48 24.39
N GLU A 84 13.26 -1.20 24.23
CA GLU A 84 12.29 -0.11 24.19
C GLU A 84 11.37 -0.25 22.98
N LEU A 85 11.95 -0.41 21.79
CA LEU A 85 11.21 -0.60 20.55
C LEU A 85 10.40 -1.89 20.60
N GLN A 86 10.96 -3.00 21.12
CA GLN A 86 10.20 -4.23 21.33
C GLN A 86 8.94 -3.97 22.17
N HIS A 87 9.09 -3.27 23.30
CA HIS A 87 7.97 -2.93 24.18
C HIS A 87 6.95 -2.03 23.46
N ALA A 88 7.41 -1.00 22.76
CA ALA A 88 6.58 -0.08 22.00
C ALA A 88 5.76 -0.81 20.92
N THR A 89 6.38 -1.76 20.21
CA THR A 89 5.78 -2.59 19.17
C THR A 89 4.73 -3.55 19.74
N ARG A 90 4.99 -4.22 20.88
CA ARG A 90 4.00 -5.09 21.56
C ARG A 90 2.77 -4.32 22.05
N SER A 91 2.99 -3.10 22.53
CA SER A 91 1.93 -2.28 23.11
C SER A 91 1.18 -1.44 22.06
N PHE A 92 1.69 -1.35 20.82
CA PHE A 92 1.12 -0.51 19.78
C PHE A 92 -0.33 -0.90 19.39
N PRO A 93 -0.67 -2.17 19.10
CA PRO A 93 -2.05 -2.52 18.76
C PRO A 93 -3.04 -2.14 19.86
N LYS A 94 -2.68 -2.36 21.13
CA LYS A 94 -3.50 -1.96 22.28
C LYS A 94 -3.67 -0.44 22.36
N ARG A 95 -2.59 0.33 22.18
CA ARG A 95 -2.68 1.81 22.15
C ARG A 95 -3.57 2.28 21.01
N LEU A 96 -3.38 1.73 19.81
CA LEU A 96 -4.17 2.07 18.63
C LEU A 96 -5.67 1.86 18.89
N ARG A 97 -6.07 0.69 19.42
CA ARG A 97 -7.49 0.42 19.81
C ARG A 97 -8.03 1.44 20.81
N SER A 98 -7.21 1.87 21.77
CA SER A 98 -7.64 2.85 22.78
C SER A 98 -7.79 4.28 22.23
N THR A 99 -7.12 4.61 21.13
CA THR A 99 -7.12 5.97 20.56
C THR A 99 -7.94 6.10 19.28
N ILE A 100 -8.31 5.00 18.62
CA ILE A 100 -8.93 5.03 17.29
C ILE A 100 -10.26 5.80 17.23
N HIS A 101 -11.10 5.70 18.26
CA HIS A 101 -12.36 6.46 18.34
C HIS A 101 -12.13 7.99 18.35
N LYS A 102 -10.92 8.45 18.68
CA LYS A 102 -10.55 9.87 18.59
C LYS A 102 -10.27 10.31 17.14
N LEU A 103 -10.07 9.36 16.22
CA LEU A 103 -9.82 9.59 14.80
C LEU A 103 -11.12 9.66 13.99
N ASP A 104 -12.24 9.13 14.50
CA ASP A 104 -13.54 9.18 13.81
C ASP A 104 -13.97 10.61 13.46
N LYS A 105 -13.59 11.60 14.28
CA LYS A 105 -13.86 13.03 14.03
C LYS A 105 -13.12 13.61 12.81
N TYR A 106 -12.16 12.87 12.26
CA TYR A 106 -11.37 13.23 11.07
C TYR A 106 -11.49 12.17 9.98
N ALA A 107 -12.39 11.20 10.13
CA ALA A 107 -12.63 10.21 9.09
C ALA A 107 -13.36 10.91 7.93
N ASP A 108 -12.60 11.29 6.90
CA ASP A 108 -13.14 11.66 5.59
C ASP A 108 -13.12 10.40 4.71
N PRO A 109 -14.23 9.64 4.63
CA PRO A 109 -14.31 8.52 3.71
C PRO A 109 -14.23 9.04 2.27
N GLY A 110 -13.58 8.29 1.38
CA GLY A 110 -13.77 8.52 -0.05
C GLY A 110 -12.53 8.70 -0.92
N ARG A 111 -11.32 8.73 -0.36
CA ARG A 111 -10.10 8.95 -1.16
C ARG A 111 -8.95 8.01 -0.81
N TYR A 112 -9.22 6.70 -0.84
CA TYR A 112 -8.18 5.71 -0.63
C TYR A 112 -7.41 5.46 -1.93
N PRO A 113 -6.11 5.80 -1.99
CA PRO A 113 -5.32 5.52 -3.19
C PRO A 113 -5.18 4.02 -3.41
N ILE A 114 -5.04 3.64 -4.68
CA ILE A 114 -4.76 2.25 -5.08
C ILE A 114 -3.25 2.01 -5.01
N ILE A 115 -2.87 0.93 -4.32
CA ILE A 115 -1.50 0.47 -4.18
C ILE A 115 -1.27 -0.70 -5.14
N HIS A 116 -0.22 -0.56 -5.95
CA HIS A 116 0.35 -1.65 -6.73
C HIS A 116 1.35 -2.44 -5.84
N PRO A 117 1.09 -3.72 -5.52
CA PRO A 117 1.89 -4.47 -4.54
C PRO A 117 3.30 -4.78 -5.04
N ASP A 118 3.49 -4.91 -6.35
CA ASP A 118 4.78 -5.20 -6.99
C ASP A 118 5.22 -4.07 -7.93
N PHE A 119 5.30 -2.85 -7.41
CA PHE A 119 5.62 -1.66 -8.22
C PHE A 119 7.12 -1.59 -8.55
N GLN A 120 7.56 -2.51 -9.39
CA GLN A 120 8.94 -2.68 -9.83
C GLN A 120 9.06 -2.48 -11.35
N VAL A 121 10.28 -2.32 -11.86
CA VAL A 121 10.53 -1.96 -13.27
C VAL A 121 9.98 -2.97 -14.28
N GLN A 122 9.93 -4.26 -13.94
CA GLN A 122 9.36 -5.29 -14.80
C GLN A 122 7.86 -5.10 -15.10
N ASN A 123 7.16 -4.33 -14.27
CA ASN A 123 5.73 -4.04 -14.40
C ASN A 123 5.46 -2.65 -15.01
N ILE A 124 6.50 -1.97 -15.49
CA ILE A 124 6.41 -0.65 -16.14
C ILE A 124 6.73 -0.79 -17.62
N LEU A 125 5.81 -0.34 -18.47
CA LEU A 125 5.96 -0.35 -19.93
C LEU A 125 6.52 1.00 -20.41
N PHE A 126 7.44 0.93 -21.36
CA PHE A 126 8.09 2.08 -21.98
C PHE A 126 7.87 2.09 -23.50
N ASN A 127 7.78 3.27 -24.11
CA ASN A 127 7.93 3.43 -25.56
C ASN A 127 9.42 3.54 -25.97
N ASP A 128 9.66 3.73 -27.27
CA ASP A 128 10.99 3.86 -27.85
C ASP A 128 11.74 5.11 -27.35
N GLU A 129 11.00 6.11 -26.86
CA GLU A 129 11.50 7.34 -26.23
C GLU A 129 11.75 7.19 -24.71
N PHE A 130 11.57 6.00 -24.15
CA PHE A 130 11.68 5.69 -22.72
C PHE A 130 10.70 6.44 -21.81
N GLU A 131 9.55 6.84 -22.36
CA GLU A 131 8.43 7.39 -21.60
C GLU A 131 7.57 6.24 -21.05
N VAL A 132 7.03 6.40 -19.85
CA VAL A 132 6.10 5.40 -19.28
C VAL A 132 4.78 5.46 -20.03
N VAL A 133 4.41 4.35 -20.65
CA VAL A 133 3.14 4.21 -21.39
C VAL A 133 2.13 3.30 -20.70
N GLY A 134 2.55 2.59 -19.64
CA GLY A 134 1.64 1.73 -18.89
C GLY A 134 2.27 1.10 -17.65
N VAL A 135 1.39 0.59 -16.80
CA VAL A 135 1.73 -0.27 -15.65
C VAL A 135 0.83 -1.50 -15.75
N ILE A 136 1.41 -2.69 -15.62
CA ILE A 136 0.71 -3.98 -15.71
C ILE A 136 0.73 -4.70 -14.37
N ASP A 137 0.14 -5.91 -14.30
CA ASP A 137 0.17 -6.78 -13.11
C ASP A 137 -0.64 -6.27 -11.89
N TRP A 138 -1.88 -5.83 -12.16
CA TRP A 138 -2.79 -5.29 -11.14
C TRP A 138 -3.56 -6.35 -10.34
N GLU A 139 -3.31 -7.65 -10.53
CA GLU A 139 -4.15 -8.75 -10.02
C GLU A 139 -4.26 -8.82 -8.48
N SER A 140 -3.34 -8.17 -7.77
CA SER A 140 -3.32 -8.08 -6.31
C SER A 140 -3.36 -6.63 -5.80
N ALA A 141 -3.70 -5.67 -6.65
CA ALA A 141 -3.83 -4.27 -6.26
C ALA A 141 -4.92 -4.08 -5.21
N TYR A 142 -4.69 -3.15 -4.30
CA TYR A 142 -5.61 -2.87 -3.20
C TYR A 142 -5.55 -1.40 -2.81
N SER A 143 -6.64 -0.86 -2.29
CA SER A 143 -6.68 0.47 -1.71
C SER A 143 -6.33 0.45 -0.23
N ALA A 144 -5.75 1.54 0.27
CA ALA A 144 -5.27 1.64 1.65
C ALA A 144 -5.52 3.02 2.27
N PRO A 145 -5.60 3.12 3.61
CA PRO A 145 -5.66 4.39 4.30
C PRO A 145 -4.28 5.06 4.31
N LEU A 146 -3.97 5.83 3.26
CA LEU A 146 -2.84 6.74 3.22
C LEU A 146 -3.34 8.14 3.60
N MET A 147 -2.70 8.78 4.59
CA MET A 147 -2.96 10.19 4.87
C MET A 147 -2.49 11.01 3.68
N GLN A 148 -3.43 11.52 2.87
CA GLN A 148 -3.15 12.63 1.98
C GLN A 148 -2.77 13.83 2.87
N ARG A 149 -1.53 14.29 2.75
CA ARG A 149 -1.02 15.48 3.46
C ARG A 149 -1.54 16.75 2.80
#